data_AF-A0A5D3E6M5-F1
#
_entry.id   AF-A0A5D3E6M5-F1
#
_cell.length_a   1.000
_cell.length_b   1.000
_cell.length_c   1.000
_cell.angle_alpha   90.00
_cell.angle_beta   90.00
_cell.angle_gamma   90.00
#
_symmetry.space_group_name_H-M   'P 1'
#
loop_
_entity.id
_entity.type
_entity.pdbx_description
1 polymer ?
#
loop_
_entity_poly.entity_id
_entity_poly.type
_entity_poly.pdbx_seq_one_letter_code
_entity_poly.pdbx_strand_id
1 'polypeptide(L)'
;VKKEINEVFTQTVLLLSSKGFISLNVEYIDGTKIESKANKYTFVWRKTVERNRERLMKKIHVLLGQIDDVIAQENSSESNEEIEFTPAMLTEMAGELRQALEQVPEPSTKEEKTALKKKRKQLKELEEHRDKLQEYDNHPDTLQDRNSYSKTDKDATFMRMKEDAMRNGRTKPGYNLQIGTENRFITDFALFPNPTDTLTLIPFLQSFSSRYDRLAHTVVADSGYGSEESYRFMSENGMEAYVKYNYFHMEQRPRFKPDPFKAENFYYNEEH
;
A
#
# COMPACT_ATOMS: atom_id res chain seq x y z
N VAL A 1 -15.94 -18.13 -0.96
CA VAL A 1 -16.63 -17.53 0.22
C VAL A 1 -16.88 -16.01 0.08
N LYS A 2 -15.89 -15.17 -0.24
CA LYS A 2 -16.08 -13.69 -0.32
C LYS A 2 -17.13 -13.27 -1.36
N LYS A 3 -17.17 -13.94 -2.53
CA LYS A 3 -18.10 -13.60 -3.62
C LYS A 3 -19.54 -14.00 -3.27
N GLU A 4 -19.68 -15.17 -2.67
CA GLU A 4 -20.95 -15.79 -2.29
C GLU A 4 -21.63 -15.00 -1.16
N ILE A 5 -20.86 -14.51 -0.17
CA ILE A 5 -21.39 -13.61 0.87
C ILE A 5 -21.90 -12.31 0.24
N ASN A 6 -21.14 -11.74 -0.70
CA ASN A 6 -21.55 -10.52 -1.39
C ASN A 6 -22.83 -10.73 -2.19
N GLU A 7 -22.95 -11.86 -2.89
CA GLU A 7 -24.13 -12.19 -3.69
C GLU A 7 -25.38 -12.37 -2.82
N VAL A 8 -25.29 -13.14 -1.73
CA VAL A 8 -26.40 -13.32 -0.78
C VAL A 8 -26.79 -12.00 -0.11
N PHE A 9 -25.81 -11.17 0.26
CA PHE A 9 -26.07 -9.84 0.80
C PHE A 9 -26.84 -8.98 -0.20
N THR A 10 -26.37 -8.87 -1.45
CA THR A 10 -27.04 -8.11 -2.52
C THR A 10 -28.47 -8.57 -2.73
N GLN A 11 -28.71 -9.89 -2.83
CA GLN A 11 -30.04 -10.45 -2.99
C GLN A 11 -30.97 -10.10 -1.81
N THR A 12 -30.44 -10.11 -0.60
CA THR A 12 -31.19 -9.73 0.61
C THR A 12 -31.60 -8.26 0.56
N VAL A 13 -30.70 -7.35 0.18
CA VAL A 13 -31.00 -5.92 0.06
C VAL A 13 -32.01 -5.67 -1.06
N LEU A 14 -31.86 -6.32 -2.22
CA LEU A 14 -32.83 -6.23 -3.32
C LEU A 14 -34.22 -6.74 -2.92
N LEU A 15 -34.29 -7.81 -2.12
CA LEU A 15 -35.55 -8.30 -1.56
C LEU A 15 -36.20 -7.24 -0.66
N LEU A 16 -35.44 -6.62 0.24
CA LEU A 16 -35.93 -5.54 1.10
C LEU A 16 -36.47 -4.36 0.29
N SER A 17 -35.77 -4.00 -0.80
CA SER A 17 -36.21 -2.95 -1.72
C SER A 17 -37.51 -3.32 -2.44
N SER A 18 -37.60 -4.54 -2.98
CA SER A 18 -38.82 -5.04 -3.65
C SER A 18 -40.05 -5.11 -2.73
N LYS A 19 -39.82 -5.25 -1.41
CA LYS A 19 -40.86 -5.25 -0.38
C LYS A 19 -41.19 -3.85 0.15
N GLY A 20 -40.48 -2.82 -0.31
CA GLY A 20 -40.71 -1.43 0.08
C GLY A 20 -40.15 -1.04 1.46
N PHE A 21 -39.27 -1.85 2.06
CA PHE A 21 -38.62 -1.49 3.33
C PHE A 21 -37.53 -0.41 3.14
N ILE A 22 -36.92 -0.39 1.95
CA ILE A 22 -35.87 0.55 1.55
C ILE A 22 -36.08 0.96 0.08
N SER A 23 -35.63 2.14 -0.29
CA SER A 23 -35.74 2.67 -1.64
C SER A 23 -34.46 2.52 -2.45
N LEU A 24 -33.31 2.42 -1.78
CA LEU A 24 -31.96 2.55 -2.35
C LEU A 24 -31.72 3.91 -3.03
N ASN A 25 -32.53 4.94 -2.73
CA ASN A 25 -32.35 6.29 -3.26
C ASN A 25 -31.47 7.18 -2.38
N VAL A 26 -31.37 6.87 -1.10
CA VAL A 26 -30.52 7.61 -0.15
C VAL A 26 -29.50 6.65 0.44
N GLU A 27 -28.24 7.06 0.46
CA GLU A 27 -27.17 6.30 1.09
C GLU A 27 -26.57 7.09 2.25
N TYR A 28 -26.78 6.59 3.47
CA TYR A 28 -26.15 7.12 4.68
C TYR A 28 -24.86 6.35 4.95
N ILE A 29 -23.72 7.04 4.81
CA ILE A 29 -22.39 6.44 4.84
C ILE A 29 -21.69 6.77 6.16
N ASP A 30 -21.16 5.76 6.82
CA ASP A 30 -20.25 5.91 7.97
C ASP A 30 -19.13 4.85 7.92
N GLY A 31 -18.00 5.22 8.53
CA GLY A 31 -16.75 4.49 8.51
C GLY A 31 -16.35 4.02 9.90
N THR A 32 -15.96 2.76 10.00
CA THR A 32 -15.37 2.20 11.21
C THR A 32 -14.13 1.37 10.90
N LYS A 33 -13.28 1.16 11.91
CA LYS A 33 -12.04 0.40 11.73
C LYS A 33 -12.13 -0.89 12.50
N ILE A 34 -11.88 -1.99 11.80
CA ILE A 34 -11.85 -3.33 12.38
C ILE A 34 -10.42 -3.84 12.45
N GLU A 35 -10.01 -4.34 13.62
CA GLU A 35 -8.67 -4.90 13.81
C GLU A 35 -8.60 -6.27 13.12
N SER A 36 -7.55 -6.50 12.33
CA SER A 36 -7.32 -7.82 11.73
C SER A 36 -6.78 -8.80 12.77
N LYS A 37 -7.07 -10.09 12.61
CA LYS A 37 -6.44 -11.20 13.36
C LYS A 37 -5.01 -11.49 12.86
N ALA A 38 -4.28 -10.45 12.49
CA ALA A 38 -2.90 -10.55 12.03
C ALA A 38 -1.91 -10.41 13.18
N ASN A 39 -0.69 -10.90 13.00
CA ASN A 39 0.37 -10.66 13.96
C ASN A 39 0.75 -9.17 13.98
N LYS A 40 0.62 -8.55 15.15
CA LYS A 40 0.81 -7.11 15.37
C LYS A 40 2.27 -6.64 15.25
N TYR A 41 3.22 -7.58 15.20
CA TYR A 41 4.67 -7.29 15.20
C TYR A 41 5.33 -7.52 13.84
N THR A 42 4.64 -8.10 12.86
CA THR A 42 5.25 -8.50 11.59
C THR A 42 4.68 -7.69 10.44
N PHE A 43 5.36 -6.61 10.08
CA PHE A 43 4.87 -5.61 9.13
C PHE A 43 5.91 -5.28 8.05
N VAL A 44 5.41 -4.76 6.93
CA VAL A 44 6.21 -4.28 5.82
C VAL A 44 5.71 -2.89 5.45
N TRP A 45 6.65 -1.94 5.35
CA TRP A 45 6.38 -0.55 4.97
C TRP A 45 7.07 -0.27 3.65
N ARG A 46 6.35 0.35 2.70
CA ARG A 46 6.88 0.73 1.37
C ARG A 46 8.21 1.46 1.48
N LYS A 47 8.24 2.58 2.22
CA LYS A 47 9.46 3.40 2.41
C LYS A 47 10.63 2.63 3.03
N THR A 48 10.36 1.63 3.87
CA THR A 48 11.40 0.79 4.48
C THR A 48 11.92 -0.22 3.48
N VAL A 49 11.05 -0.82 2.67
CA VAL A 49 11.43 -1.70 1.56
C VAL A 49 12.29 -0.95 0.55
N GLU A 50 11.83 0.19 0.05
CA GLU A 50 12.54 1.03 -0.94
C GLU A 50 13.95 1.38 -0.44
N ARG A 51 14.04 1.96 0.76
CA ARG A 51 15.34 2.31 1.37
C ARG A 51 16.26 1.10 1.56
N ASN A 52 15.71 -0.05 1.96
CA ASN A 52 16.51 -1.23 2.19
C ASN A 52 16.95 -1.90 0.87
N ARG A 53 16.12 -1.81 -0.18
CA ARG A 53 16.46 -2.22 -1.54
C ARG A 53 17.60 -1.36 -2.09
N GLU A 54 17.50 -0.04 -2.00
CA GLU A 54 18.60 0.87 -2.39
C GLU A 54 19.91 0.55 -1.66
N ARG A 55 19.85 0.31 -0.34
CA ARG A 55 21.03 -0.09 0.44
C ARG A 55 21.59 -1.44 0.02
N LEU A 56 20.73 -2.39 -0.33
CA LEU A 56 21.14 -3.70 -0.84
C LEU A 56 21.83 -3.54 -2.19
N MET A 57 21.28 -2.72 -3.10
CA MET A 57 21.90 -2.42 -4.39
C MET A 57 23.31 -1.86 -4.21
N LYS A 58 23.51 -0.91 -3.28
CA LYS A 58 24.87 -0.40 -2.98
C LYS A 58 25.81 -1.49 -2.46
N LYS A 59 25.32 -2.44 -1.66
CA LYS A 59 26.13 -3.58 -1.19
C LYS A 59 26.49 -4.54 -2.32
N ILE A 60 25.56 -4.78 -3.23
CA ILE A 60 25.79 -5.60 -4.43
C ILE A 60 26.88 -4.96 -5.30
N HIS A 61 26.81 -3.65 -5.56
CA HIS A 61 27.85 -2.93 -6.31
C HIS A 61 29.23 -3.06 -5.65
N VAL A 62 29.32 -2.90 -4.32
CA VAL A 62 30.58 -3.06 -3.59
C VAL A 62 31.08 -4.50 -3.64
N LEU A 63 30.19 -5.49 -3.49
CA LEU A 63 30.57 -6.91 -3.52
C LEU A 63 31.06 -7.32 -4.91
N LEU A 64 30.37 -6.90 -5.96
CA LEU A 64 30.77 -7.12 -7.34
C LEU A 64 32.08 -6.40 -7.65
N GLY A 65 32.25 -5.15 -7.23
CA GLY A 65 33.55 -4.46 -7.30
C GLY A 65 34.67 -5.21 -6.59
N GLN A 66 34.42 -5.89 -5.48
CA GLN A 66 35.43 -6.75 -4.81
C GLN A 66 35.67 -8.10 -5.51
N ILE A 67 34.72 -8.57 -6.31
CA ILE A 67 34.87 -9.76 -7.15
C ILE A 67 35.63 -9.35 -8.42
N ASP A 68 35.27 -8.21 -9.00
CA ASP A 68 35.89 -7.62 -10.18
C ASP A 68 37.29 -7.09 -9.88
N ASP A 69 37.60 -6.48 -8.73
CA ASP A 69 38.98 -6.14 -8.34
C ASP A 69 39.88 -7.39 -8.19
N VAL A 70 39.26 -8.57 -7.99
CA VAL A 70 39.94 -9.87 -7.99
C VAL A 70 40.08 -10.44 -9.43
N ILE A 71 39.29 -9.96 -10.39
CA ILE A 71 39.31 -10.32 -11.82
C ILE A 71 40.12 -9.28 -12.66
N ALA A 72 40.12 -8.01 -12.28
CA ALA A 72 40.75 -6.86 -12.93
C ALA A 72 42.25 -6.75 -12.61
N GLN A 73 42.78 -7.65 -11.76
CA GLN A 73 44.20 -8.03 -11.88
C GLN A 73 44.53 -8.70 -13.23
N GLU A 74 43.54 -8.98 -14.10
CA GLU A 74 43.77 -9.48 -15.47
C GLU A 74 43.18 -8.65 -16.63
N ASN A 75 42.19 -7.75 -16.48
CA ASN A 75 41.83 -6.79 -17.55
C ASN A 75 40.99 -5.61 -17.03
N SER A 76 41.36 -4.39 -17.42
CA SER A 76 40.73 -3.14 -17.01
C SER A 76 39.59 -2.70 -17.95
N SER A 77 38.44 -2.30 -17.41
CA SER A 77 37.66 -1.15 -17.91
C SER A 77 36.64 -0.70 -16.87
N GLU A 78 36.73 0.57 -16.46
CA GLU A 78 35.71 1.26 -15.66
C GLU A 78 34.57 1.74 -16.57
N SER A 79 33.33 1.45 -16.20
CA SER A 79 32.15 2.16 -16.71
C SER A 79 31.27 2.60 -15.55
N ASN A 80 31.22 3.91 -15.30
CA ASN A 80 30.34 4.60 -14.34
C ASN A 80 28.90 4.74 -14.88
N GLU A 81 28.26 3.61 -15.20
CA GLU A 81 26.80 3.58 -15.29
C GLU A 81 26.28 2.94 -14.01
N GLU A 82 25.28 3.56 -13.35
CA GLU A 82 24.55 2.93 -12.25
C GLU A 82 23.72 1.78 -12.83
N ILE A 83 24.38 0.65 -13.13
CA ILE A 83 23.72 -0.54 -13.67
C ILE A 83 22.82 -1.10 -12.58
N GLU A 84 21.51 -1.06 -12.82
CA GLU A 84 20.56 -1.71 -11.92
C GLU A 84 20.61 -3.24 -12.13
N PHE A 85 21.22 -3.95 -11.18
CA PHE A 85 21.23 -5.41 -11.18
C PHE A 85 19.85 -6.00 -10.92
N THR A 86 19.51 -7.04 -11.68
CA THR A 86 18.32 -7.87 -11.46
C THR A 86 18.69 -9.18 -10.76
N PRO A 87 17.74 -9.85 -10.06
CA PRO A 87 17.99 -11.17 -9.51
C PRO A 87 18.45 -12.21 -10.54
N ALA A 88 18.01 -12.09 -11.79
CA ALA A 88 18.44 -12.96 -12.89
C ALA A 88 19.92 -12.75 -13.25
N MET A 89 20.37 -11.49 -13.38
CA MET A 89 21.78 -11.16 -13.62
C MET A 89 22.67 -11.68 -12.49
N LEU A 90 22.26 -11.50 -11.23
CA LEU A 90 23.02 -12.03 -10.09
C LEU A 90 23.07 -13.56 -10.07
N THR A 91 22.05 -14.22 -10.60
CA THR A 91 22.03 -15.69 -10.74
C THR A 91 23.05 -16.16 -11.78
N GLU A 92 23.15 -15.47 -12.90
CA GLU A 92 24.15 -15.74 -13.94
C GLU A 92 25.57 -15.53 -13.41
N MET A 93 25.85 -14.36 -12.82
CA MET A 93 27.15 -14.03 -12.22
C MET A 93 27.55 -15.02 -11.10
N ALA A 94 26.60 -15.43 -10.25
CA ALA A 94 26.86 -16.45 -9.24
C ALA A 94 27.19 -17.83 -9.88
N GLY A 95 26.53 -18.16 -10.99
CA GLY A 95 26.81 -19.37 -11.76
C GLY A 95 28.23 -19.37 -12.35
N GLU A 96 28.64 -18.27 -12.98
CA GLU A 96 29.99 -18.09 -13.51
C GLU A 96 31.05 -18.19 -12.42
N LEU A 97 30.85 -17.48 -11.29
CA LEU A 97 31.77 -17.53 -10.16
C LEU A 97 31.87 -18.93 -9.56
N ARG A 98 30.76 -19.69 -9.52
CA ARG A 98 30.75 -21.07 -9.06
C ARG A 98 31.54 -21.97 -10.00
N GLN A 99 31.35 -21.86 -11.31
CA GLN A 99 32.10 -22.62 -12.30
C GLN A 99 33.60 -22.31 -12.25
N ALA A 100 33.96 -21.03 -12.11
CA ALA A 100 35.34 -20.61 -11.94
C ALA A 100 35.97 -21.25 -10.68
N LEU A 101 35.22 -21.35 -9.58
CA LEU A 101 35.68 -21.98 -8.33
C LEU A 101 35.86 -23.50 -8.43
N GLU A 102 35.10 -24.18 -9.29
CA GLU A 102 35.24 -25.61 -9.54
C GLU A 102 36.48 -25.95 -10.37
N GLN A 103 36.95 -25.02 -11.22
CA GLN A 103 38.15 -25.19 -12.03
C GLN A 103 39.46 -24.88 -11.28
N VAL A 104 39.41 -24.31 -10.07
CA VAL A 104 40.61 -24.02 -9.29
C VAL A 104 41.21 -25.32 -8.74
N PRO A 105 42.49 -25.63 -9.03
CA PRO A 105 43.16 -26.83 -8.51
C PRO A 105 43.27 -26.80 -6.98
N GLU A 106 43.49 -27.97 -6.35
CA GLU A 106 43.59 -28.05 -4.89
C GLU A 106 44.69 -27.12 -4.35
N PRO A 107 44.35 -26.24 -3.39
CA PRO A 107 45.28 -25.24 -2.90
C PRO A 107 46.39 -25.88 -2.07
N SER A 108 47.62 -25.63 -2.48
CA SER A 108 48.84 -26.19 -1.89
C SER A 108 49.38 -25.30 -0.76
N THR A 109 49.22 -23.98 -0.89
CA THR A 109 49.73 -22.99 0.08
C THR A 109 48.64 -22.48 1.03
N LYS A 110 49.05 -21.91 2.17
CA LYS A 110 48.13 -21.29 3.14
C LYS A 110 47.43 -20.06 2.55
N GLU A 111 48.10 -19.34 1.64
CA GLU A 111 47.58 -18.16 0.94
C GLU A 111 46.50 -18.54 -0.07
N GLU A 112 46.75 -19.56 -0.90
CA GLU A 112 45.75 -20.13 -1.83
C GLU A 112 44.49 -20.62 -1.11
N LYS A 113 44.67 -21.33 0.03
CA LYS A 113 43.54 -21.76 0.88
C LYS A 113 42.71 -20.59 1.39
N THR A 114 43.36 -19.49 1.72
CA THR A 114 42.69 -18.28 2.24
C THR A 114 41.94 -17.53 1.14
N ALA A 115 42.55 -17.41 -0.05
CA ALA A 115 41.92 -16.81 -1.23
C ALA A 115 40.68 -17.61 -1.69
N LEU A 116 40.78 -18.95 -1.76
CA LEU A 116 39.66 -19.81 -2.12
C LEU A 116 38.50 -19.68 -1.11
N LYS A 117 38.80 -19.61 0.19
CA LYS A 117 37.80 -19.38 1.23
C LYS A 117 37.11 -18.02 1.10
N LYS A 118 37.86 -16.96 0.74
CA LYS A 118 37.32 -15.62 0.47
C LYS A 118 36.35 -15.65 -0.71
N LYS A 119 36.73 -16.24 -1.85
CA LYS A 119 35.85 -16.35 -3.03
C LYS A 119 34.58 -17.16 -2.75
N ARG A 120 34.68 -18.28 -2.02
CA ARG A 120 33.49 -19.05 -1.58
C ARG A 120 32.55 -18.22 -0.70
N LYS A 121 33.11 -17.35 0.16
CA LYS A 121 32.30 -16.43 0.98
C LYS A 121 31.61 -15.38 0.11
N GLN A 122 32.31 -14.81 -0.87
CA GLN A 122 31.74 -13.84 -1.81
C GLN A 122 30.60 -14.46 -2.64
N LEU A 123 30.77 -15.69 -3.13
CA LEU A 123 29.70 -16.41 -3.83
C LEU A 123 28.45 -16.57 -2.95
N LYS A 124 28.63 -17.02 -1.71
CA LYS A 124 27.52 -17.16 -0.76
C LYS A 124 26.83 -15.82 -0.49
N GLU A 125 27.59 -14.74 -0.29
CA GLU A 125 27.05 -13.40 -0.07
C GLU A 125 26.27 -12.90 -1.30
N LEU A 126 26.76 -13.19 -2.51
CA LEU A 126 26.10 -12.84 -3.76
C LEU A 126 24.76 -13.58 -3.92
N GLU A 127 24.72 -14.87 -3.60
CA GLU A 127 23.48 -15.66 -3.59
C GLU A 127 22.48 -15.14 -2.54
N GLU A 128 22.94 -14.82 -1.33
CA GLU A 128 22.10 -14.22 -0.28
C GLU A 128 21.56 -12.84 -0.69
N HIS A 129 22.38 -12.02 -1.37
CA HIS A 129 21.95 -10.73 -1.91
C HIS A 129 20.94 -10.89 -3.04
N ARG A 130 21.12 -11.88 -3.92
CA ARG A 130 20.17 -12.23 -4.98
C ARG A 130 18.81 -12.61 -4.41
N ASP A 131 18.78 -13.51 -3.43
CA ASP A 131 17.53 -13.95 -2.79
C ASP A 131 16.83 -12.77 -2.09
N LYS A 132 17.61 -11.89 -1.43
CA LYS A 132 17.07 -10.71 -0.76
C LYS A 132 16.55 -9.66 -1.74
N LEU A 133 17.23 -9.47 -2.87
CA LEU A 133 16.78 -8.56 -3.92
C LEU A 133 15.45 -9.04 -4.50
N GLN A 134 15.34 -10.36 -4.78
CA GLN A 134 14.10 -10.96 -5.22
C GLN A 134 12.97 -10.78 -4.20
N GLU A 135 13.23 -10.92 -2.90
CA GLU A 135 12.24 -10.61 -1.85
C GLU A 135 11.76 -9.15 -1.93
N TYR A 136 12.68 -8.19 -2.11
CA TYR A 136 12.33 -6.78 -2.22
C TYR A 136 11.56 -6.45 -3.49
N ASP A 137 11.89 -7.08 -4.61
CA ASP A 137 11.20 -6.89 -5.89
C ASP A 137 9.75 -7.43 -5.86
N ASN A 138 9.46 -8.40 -4.98
CA ASN A 138 8.11 -8.95 -4.80
C ASN A 138 7.20 -8.09 -3.87
N HIS A 139 7.76 -7.18 -3.09
CA HIS A 139 6.97 -6.35 -2.16
C HIS A 139 6.05 -5.34 -2.85
N PRO A 140 6.46 -4.62 -3.93
CA PRO A 140 5.59 -3.75 -4.70
C PRO A 140 4.28 -4.41 -5.14
N ASP A 141 4.33 -5.65 -5.64
CA ASP A 141 3.14 -6.39 -6.07
C ASP A 141 2.16 -6.63 -4.91
N THR A 142 2.69 -6.91 -3.73
CA THR A 142 1.85 -7.05 -2.54
C THR A 142 1.33 -5.70 -2.08
N LEU A 143 2.16 -4.65 -2.09
CA LEU A 143 1.77 -3.32 -1.61
C LEU A 143 0.73 -2.65 -2.53
N GLN A 144 0.80 -2.85 -3.84
CA GLN A 144 -0.02 -2.15 -4.86
C GLN A 144 0.10 -0.64 -4.69
N ASP A 145 -0.97 0.08 -4.31
CA ASP A 145 -0.95 1.52 -4.00
C ASP A 145 -0.81 1.80 -2.49
N ARG A 146 -0.76 0.77 -1.66
CA ARG A 146 -0.77 0.88 -0.19
C ARG A 146 0.60 1.23 0.35
N ASN A 147 0.63 1.88 1.52
CA ASN A 147 1.89 2.23 2.19
C ASN A 147 2.45 1.11 3.10
N SER A 148 1.62 0.15 3.48
CA SER A 148 2.00 -0.95 4.36
C SER A 148 1.13 -2.18 4.17
N TYR A 149 1.60 -3.34 4.62
CA TYR A 149 0.78 -4.54 4.80
C TYR A 149 1.30 -5.40 5.96
N SER A 150 0.46 -6.31 6.48
CA SER A 150 0.87 -7.30 7.47
C SER A 150 1.42 -8.58 6.82
N LYS A 151 2.50 -9.15 7.37
CA LYS A 151 3.09 -10.38 6.82
C LYS A 151 2.16 -11.59 6.92
N THR A 152 1.30 -11.65 7.93
CA THR A 152 0.37 -12.77 8.15
C THR A 152 -1.01 -12.55 7.52
N ASP A 153 -1.33 -11.31 7.19
CA ASP A 153 -2.56 -10.92 6.50
C ASP A 153 -2.21 -9.80 5.51
N LYS A 154 -1.93 -10.20 4.27
CA LYS A 154 -1.43 -9.29 3.24
C LYS A 154 -2.47 -8.24 2.81
N ASP A 155 -3.76 -8.43 3.13
CA ASP A 155 -4.81 -7.47 2.79
C ASP A 155 -4.92 -6.35 3.84
N ALA A 156 -4.53 -6.62 5.09
CA ALA A 156 -4.60 -5.65 6.18
C ALA A 156 -3.48 -4.61 6.14
N THR A 157 -3.82 -3.35 6.43
CA THR A 157 -2.87 -2.23 6.51
C THR A 157 -2.77 -1.68 7.93
N PHE A 158 -1.68 -0.97 8.23
CA PHE A 158 -1.51 -0.34 9.53
C PHE A 158 -2.29 0.97 9.60
N MET A 159 -3.23 1.03 10.53
CA MET A 159 -4.06 2.20 10.80
C MET A 159 -4.21 2.44 12.30
N ARG A 160 -4.53 3.67 12.68
CA ARG A 160 -4.91 3.98 14.05
C ARG A 160 -6.34 3.47 14.27
N MET A 161 -6.51 2.57 15.23
CA MET A 161 -7.82 2.01 15.55
C MET A 161 -8.67 3.02 16.34
N LYS A 162 -10.01 2.93 16.22
CA LYS A 162 -10.91 3.71 17.09
C LYS A 162 -10.75 3.30 18.56
N GLU A 163 -10.59 2.00 18.82
CA GLU A 163 -10.34 1.46 20.16
C GLU A 163 -8.82 1.41 20.45
N ASP A 164 -8.34 2.43 21.15
CA ASP A 164 -6.98 2.48 21.72
C ASP A 164 -7.06 2.54 23.25
N ALA A 165 -7.44 1.41 23.88
CA ALA A 165 -7.59 1.30 25.33
C ALA A 165 -6.32 1.67 26.11
N MET A 166 -5.14 1.48 25.51
CA MET A 166 -3.85 1.82 26.11
C MET A 166 -3.38 3.25 25.80
N ARG A 167 -4.12 4.00 24.96
CA ARG A 167 -3.81 5.37 24.52
C ARG A 167 -2.35 5.55 24.06
N ASN A 168 -1.77 4.52 23.47
CA ASN A 168 -0.36 4.55 23.05
C ASN A 168 -0.19 5.03 21.61
N GLY A 169 -1.30 5.28 20.90
CA GLY A 169 -1.32 5.79 19.53
C GLY A 169 -0.70 4.83 18.51
N ARG A 170 -0.45 3.57 18.90
CA ARG A 170 0.18 2.58 18.02
C ARG A 170 -0.81 2.16 16.94
N THR A 171 -0.33 2.15 15.71
CA THR A 171 -1.07 1.59 14.59
C THR A 171 -1.16 0.07 14.73
N LYS A 172 -2.27 -0.49 14.28
CA LYS A 172 -2.50 -1.94 14.26
C LYS A 172 -2.93 -2.35 12.85
N PRO A 173 -2.68 -3.62 12.47
CA PRO A 173 -3.21 -4.14 11.22
C PRO A 173 -4.74 -4.14 11.29
N GLY A 174 -5.39 -3.57 10.30
CA GLY A 174 -6.84 -3.48 10.26
C GLY A 174 -7.36 -3.17 8.88
N TYR A 175 -8.66 -2.99 8.83
CA TYR A 175 -9.40 -2.56 7.65
C TYR A 175 -10.29 -1.39 7.99
N ASN A 176 -10.42 -0.46 7.04
CA ASN A 176 -11.41 0.59 7.12
C ASN A 176 -12.70 0.09 6.49
N LEU A 177 -13.67 -0.28 7.32
CA LEU A 177 -15.00 -0.75 6.91
C LEU A 177 -15.91 0.45 6.70
N GLN A 178 -16.40 0.60 5.48
CA GLN A 178 -17.42 1.56 5.10
C GLN A 178 -18.75 0.83 5.03
N ILE A 179 -19.80 1.48 5.52
CA ILE A 179 -21.15 0.93 5.58
C ILE A 179 -22.12 1.98 5.06
N GLY A 180 -22.97 1.57 4.12
CA GLY A 180 -24.13 2.32 3.65
C GLY A 180 -25.36 1.81 4.39
N THR A 181 -26.24 2.72 4.79
CA THR A 181 -27.48 2.36 5.48
C THR A 181 -28.69 3.10 4.93
N GLU A 182 -29.86 2.51 5.08
CA GLU A 182 -31.17 3.13 4.84
C GLU A 182 -32.22 2.48 5.75
N ASN A 183 -33.08 3.26 6.41
CA ASN A 183 -34.15 2.75 7.28
C ASN A 183 -33.71 1.68 8.29
N ARG A 184 -32.50 1.83 8.86
CA ARG A 184 -31.85 0.89 9.81
C ARG A 184 -31.38 -0.44 9.20
N PHE A 185 -31.42 -0.58 7.88
CA PHE A 185 -30.78 -1.69 7.16
C PHE A 185 -29.41 -1.27 6.64
N ILE A 186 -28.49 -2.23 6.60
CA ILE A 186 -27.23 -2.08 5.87
C ILE A 186 -27.52 -2.35 4.40
N THR A 187 -27.21 -1.36 3.54
CA THR A 187 -27.48 -1.38 2.10
C THR A 187 -26.22 -1.58 1.28
N ASP A 188 -25.04 -1.19 1.76
CA ASP A 188 -23.77 -1.57 1.14
C ASP A 188 -22.65 -1.67 2.20
N PHE A 189 -21.58 -2.35 1.85
CA PHE A 189 -20.37 -2.41 2.66
C PHE A 189 -19.13 -2.62 1.80
N ALA A 190 -18.01 -2.03 2.22
CA ALA A 190 -16.72 -2.26 1.59
C ALA A 190 -15.57 -2.12 2.60
N LEU A 191 -14.47 -2.83 2.34
CA LEU A 191 -13.26 -2.80 3.15
C LEU A 191 -12.16 -2.09 2.37
N PHE A 192 -11.62 -1.03 2.95
CA PHE A 192 -10.55 -0.24 2.35
C PHE A 192 -9.24 -0.37 3.11
N PRO A 193 -8.11 -0.34 2.40
CA PRO A 193 -6.78 -0.28 3.02
C PRO A 193 -6.45 1.13 3.54
N ASN A 194 -7.25 2.14 3.19
CA ASN A 194 -7.01 3.54 3.52
C ASN A 194 -7.29 3.82 5.01
N PRO A 195 -6.35 4.40 5.77
CA PRO A 195 -6.58 4.74 7.17
C PRO A 195 -7.61 5.85 7.39
N THR A 196 -7.88 6.69 6.39
CA THR A 196 -8.83 7.80 6.43
C THR A 196 -9.97 7.57 5.45
N ASP A 197 -11.10 8.22 5.69
CA ASP A 197 -12.36 7.97 4.97
C ASP A 197 -12.46 8.74 3.64
N THR A 198 -11.70 9.84 3.49
CA THR A 198 -11.72 10.73 2.33
C THR A 198 -11.55 10.00 0.98
N LEU A 199 -10.58 9.09 0.89
CA LEU A 199 -10.30 8.35 -0.35
C LEU A 199 -11.20 7.13 -0.56
N THR A 200 -12.14 6.88 0.36
CA THR A 200 -13.01 5.70 0.31
C THR A 200 -14.36 5.99 -0.33
N LEU A 201 -14.81 7.27 -0.34
CA LEU A 201 -16.15 7.63 -0.79
C LEU A 201 -16.41 7.23 -2.24
N ILE A 202 -15.57 7.70 -3.17
CA ILE A 202 -15.78 7.44 -4.61
C ILE A 202 -15.78 5.93 -4.91
N PRO A 203 -14.78 5.14 -4.48
CA PRO A 203 -14.83 3.69 -4.64
C PRO A 203 -16.06 3.03 -4.01
N PHE A 204 -16.56 3.56 -2.90
CA PHE A 204 -17.74 3.03 -2.22
C PHE A 204 -19.04 3.33 -2.99
N LEU A 205 -19.20 4.53 -3.53
CA LEU A 205 -20.32 4.85 -4.41
C LEU A 205 -20.28 4.02 -5.71
N GLN A 206 -19.09 3.72 -6.22
CA GLN A 206 -18.90 2.82 -7.35
C GLN A 206 -19.25 1.36 -7.00
N SER A 207 -18.98 0.90 -5.76
CA SER A 207 -19.41 -0.44 -5.32
C SER A 207 -20.93 -0.53 -5.26
N PHE A 208 -21.60 0.51 -4.76
CA PHE A 208 -23.05 0.60 -4.77
C PHE A 208 -23.61 0.49 -6.19
N SER A 209 -23.05 1.26 -7.13
CA SER A 209 -23.43 1.21 -8.55
C SER A 209 -23.24 -0.18 -9.16
N SER A 210 -22.10 -0.81 -8.89
CA SER A 210 -21.82 -2.18 -9.37
C SER A 210 -22.76 -3.23 -8.78
N ARG A 211 -23.35 -2.96 -7.61
CA ARG A 211 -24.21 -3.90 -6.88
C ARG A 211 -25.69 -3.77 -7.30
N TYR A 212 -26.13 -2.58 -7.68
CA TYR A 212 -27.53 -2.25 -7.95
C TYR A 212 -27.80 -1.71 -9.35
N ASP A 213 -26.78 -1.67 -10.21
CA ASP A 213 -26.79 -1.12 -11.57
C ASP A 213 -27.31 0.33 -11.62
N ARG A 214 -27.10 1.09 -10.53
CA ARG A 214 -27.46 2.50 -10.40
C ARG A 214 -26.76 3.15 -9.21
N LEU A 215 -26.61 4.46 -9.26
CA LEU A 215 -26.19 5.27 -8.11
C LEU A 215 -27.38 5.65 -7.21
N ALA A 216 -27.09 5.91 -5.93
CA ALA A 216 -28.03 6.57 -5.05
C ALA A 216 -28.27 8.00 -5.54
N HIS A 217 -29.50 8.51 -5.37
CA HIS A 217 -29.82 9.89 -5.71
C HIS A 217 -29.23 10.85 -4.67
N THR A 218 -29.23 10.48 -3.40
CA THR A 218 -28.81 11.34 -2.29
C THR A 218 -27.74 10.63 -1.47
N VAL A 219 -26.64 11.34 -1.19
CA VAL A 219 -25.53 10.83 -0.36
C VAL A 219 -25.45 11.65 0.91
N VAL A 220 -25.43 10.98 2.05
CA VAL A 220 -25.27 11.61 3.36
C VAL A 220 -24.07 10.99 4.04
N ALA A 221 -23.07 11.80 4.36
CA ALA A 221 -21.85 11.32 5.00
C ALA A 221 -21.27 12.36 5.97
N ASP A 222 -20.37 11.93 6.85
CA ASP A 222 -19.67 12.83 7.76
C ASP A 222 -18.67 13.75 7.02
N SER A 223 -18.07 14.68 7.74
CA SER A 223 -17.13 15.62 7.12
C SER A 223 -15.82 14.99 6.66
N GLY A 224 -15.46 13.81 7.17
CA GLY A 224 -14.24 13.08 6.82
C GLY A 224 -14.21 12.61 5.37
N TYR A 225 -15.38 12.49 4.73
CA TYR A 225 -15.52 12.22 3.29
C TYR A 225 -15.49 13.48 2.43
N GLY A 226 -15.54 14.68 3.02
CA GLY A 226 -15.59 15.93 2.29
C GLY A 226 -14.26 16.26 1.60
N SER A 227 -14.23 16.13 0.27
CA SER A 227 -13.14 16.58 -0.60
C SER A 227 -13.68 17.12 -1.92
N GLU A 228 -12.91 17.96 -2.61
CA GLU A 228 -13.29 18.52 -3.91
C GLU A 228 -13.57 17.42 -4.94
N GLU A 229 -12.74 16.38 -4.97
CA GLU A 229 -12.92 15.23 -5.86
C GLU A 229 -14.23 14.49 -5.57
N SER A 230 -14.59 14.37 -4.29
CA SER A 230 -15.84 13.75 -3.88
C SER A 230 -17.06 14.59 -4.29
N TYR A 231 -16.99 15.91 -4.12
CA TYR A 231 -18.07 16.82 -4.55
C TYR A 231 -18.23 16.83 -6.06
N ARG A 232 -17.11 16.90 -6.80
CA ARG A 232 -17.12 16.84 -8.26
C ARG A 232 -17.73 15.52 -8.74
N PHE A 233 -17.29 14.39 -8.19
CA PHE A 233 -17.84 13.09 -8.55
C PHE A 233 -19.36 13.00 -8.33
N MET A 234 -19.85 13.41 -7.15
CA MET A 234 -21.28 13.41 -6.87
C MET A 234 -22.05 14.34 -7.81
N SER A 235 -21.53 15.55 -8.07
CA SER A 235 -22.15 16.53 -8.98
C SER A 235 -22.23 16.03 -10.42
N GLU A 236 -21.12 15.50 -10.96
CA GLU A 236 -21.04 14.95 -12.32
C GLU A 236 -21.97 13.75 -12.53
N ASN A 237 -22.29 13.02 -11.45
CA ASN A 237 -23.19 11.88 -11.49
C ASN A 237 -24.63 12.24 -11.06
N GLY A 238 -24.96 13.52 -10.89
CA GLY A 238 -26.30 13.98 -10.56
C GLY A 238 -26.78 13.57 -9.16
N MET A 239 -25.85 13.33 -8.23
CA MET A 239 -26.14 12.97 -6.85
C MET A 239 -26.27 14.22 -5.98
N GLU A 240 -27.29 14.25 -5.11
CA GLU A 240 -27.49 15.28 -4.11
C GLU A 240 -26.60 15.01 -2.88
N ALA A 241 -25.58 15.85 -2.70
CA ALA A 241 -24.55 15.65 -1.68
C ALA A 241 -24.88 16.40 -0.36
N TYR A 242 -25.16 15.65 0.70
CA TYR A 242 -25.21 16.13 2.08
C TYR A 242 -23.94 15.72 2.83
N VAL A 243 -22.80 16.19 2.34
CA VAL A 243 -21.47 15.89 2.89
C VAL A 243 -20.77 17.20 3.22
N LYS A 244 -20.55 17.46 4.51
CA LYS A 244 -19.86 18.67 4.97
C LYS A 244 -18.37 18.62 4.58
N TYR A 245 -17.73 19.75 4.36
CA TYR A 245 -16.27 19.79 4.25
C TYR A 245 -15.65 19.73 5.65
N ASN A 246 -14.38 19.29 5.71
CA ASN A 246 -13.67 19.02 6.96
C ASN A 246 -13.71 20.17 7.99
N TYR A 247 -13.68 21.43 7.54
CA TYR A 247 -13.61 22.60 8.40
C TYR A 247 -14.96 23.22 8.78
N PHE A 248 -16.08 22.73 8.21
CA PHE A 248 -17.41 23.30 8.42
C PHE A 248 -17.75 23.51 9.90
N HIS A 249 -17.51 22.51 10.75
CA HIS A 249 -17.78 22.61 12.19
C HIS A 249 -16.81 23.52 12.94
N MET A 250 -15.58 23.67 12.44
CA MET A 250 -14.57 24.53 13.05
C MET A 250 -14.90 26.00 12.83
N GLU A 251 -15.37 26.33 11.62
CA GLU A 251 -15.73 27.69 11.21
C GLU A 251 -16.96 28.24 11.93
N GLN A 252 -17.87 27.37 12.36
CA GLN A 252 -19.04 27.77 13.16
C GLN A 252 -18.71 28.10 14.64
N ARG A 253 -17.47 27.91 15.10
CA ARG A 253 -17.10 28.19 16.49
C ARG A 253 -16.92 29.70 16.71
N PRO A 254 -17.39 30.29 17.82
CA PRO A 254 -17.28 31.74 18.08
C PRO A 254 -15.84 32.31 18.08
N ARG A 255 -14.83 31.45 18.28
CA ARG A 255 -13.42 31.83 18.32
C ARG A 255 -12.68 31.59 17.00
N PHE A 256 -13.37 31.11 15.97
CA PHE A 256 -12.75 30.93 14.67
C PHE A 256 -12.32 32.29 14.11
N LYS A 257 -11.07 32.38 13.67
CA LYS A 257 -10.55 33.54 12.97
C LYS A 257 -10.13 33.07 11.57
N PRO A 258 -10.67 33.67 10.50
CA PRO A 258 -10.21 33.36 9.15
C PRO A 258 -8.74 33.77 9.02
N ASP A 259 -7.93 32.85 8.50
CA ASP A 259 -6.50 33.06 8.29
C ASP A 259 -6.24 33.28 6.80
N PRO A 260 -5.88 34.50 6.37
CA PRO A 260 -5.76 34.83 4.95
C PRO A 260 -4.61 34.08 4.24
N PHE A 261 -3.71 33.42 4.98
CA PHE A 261 -2.59 32.67 4.41
C PHE A 261 -2.89 31.18 4.17
N LYS A 262 -4.12 30.74 4.46
CA LYS A 262 -4.52 29.39 4.11
C LYS A 262 -4.83 29.29 2.62
N ALA A 263 -4.40 28.19 2.00
CA ALA A 263 -4.64 27.92 0.58
C ALA A 263 -6.12 28.00 0.19
N GLU A 264 -7.03 27.56 1.05
CA GLU A 264 -8.49 27.61 0.84
C GLU A 264 -9.06 29.05 0.76
N ASN A 265 -8.31 30.06 1.21
CA ASN A 265 -8.70 31.47 1.15
C ASN A 265 -8.09 32.23 -0.04
N PHE A 266 -7.27 31.57 -0.85
CA PHE A 266 -6.72 32.18 -2.06
C PHE A 266 -7.73 32.12 -3.21
N TYR A 267 -7.67 33.14 -4.06
CA TYR A 267 -8.43 33.18 -5.30
C TYR A 267 -7.92 32.09 -6.25
N TYR A 268 -8.81 31.20 -6.67
CA TYR A 268 -8.52 30.22 -7.71
C TYR A 268 -8.55 30.90 -9.08
N ASN A 269 -7.45 30.81 -9.82
CA ASN A 269 -7.34 31.34 -11.18
C ASN A 269 -7.35 30.17 -12.16
N GLU A 270 -8.47 29.97 -12.87
CA GLU A 270 -8.61 28.89 -13.86
C GLU A 270 -7.65 29.01 -15.06
N GLU A 271 -7.09 30.19 -15.31
CA GLU A 271 -6.23 30.46 -16.47
C GLU A 271 -4.73 30.16 -16.24
N HIS A 272 -4.32 29.78 -15.03
CA HIS A 272 -2.93 29.51 -14.64
C HIS A 272 -2.79 28.26 -13.76
#